data_AF-A0A165WX18-F1
#
_entry.id   AF-A0A165WX18-F1
#
_cell.length_a   1.000
_cell.length_b   1.000
_cell.length_c   1.000
_cell.angle_alpha   90.00
_cell.angle_beta   90.00
_cell.angle_gamma   90.00
#
_symmetry.space_group_name_H-M   'P 1'
#
loop_
_entity.id
_entity.type
_entity.pdbx_description
1 polymer ?
#
loop_
_entity_poly.entity_id
_entity_poly.type
_entity_poly.pdbx_seq_one_letter_code
_entity_poly.pdbx_strand_id
1 'polypeptide(L)'
;LRILQQNLNHSSMAQNALLHRDPHRDFDILLLQEPSINTLNGYTIANPNFAVAYPPDYDFDTKKPARAITLINKDINTNAYEILPFPGRDVSAIQLKGEFGRITIFNIYNSCDNSDTIH
;
A
#
# COMPACT_ATOMS: atom_id res chain seq x y z
N LEU A 1 -16.77 -2.42 -2.24
CA LEU A 1 -15.30 -2.50 -2.10
C LEU A 1 -14.68 -2.82 -3.46
N ARG A 2 -14.05 -1.84 -4.09
CA ARG A 2 -13.33 -1.94 -5.36
C ARG A 2 -11.84 -1.81 -5.08
N ILE A 3 -11.06 -2.80 -5.48
CA ILE A 3 -9.63 -2.87 -5.18
C ILE A 3 -8.86 -2.92 -6.50
N LEU A 4 -7.85 -2.06 -6.63
CA LEU A 4 -6.85 -2.15 -7.69
C LEU A 4 -5.56 -2.72 -7.11
N GLN A 5 -4.92 -3.63 -7.83
CA GLN A 5 -3.57 -4.11 -7.50
C GLN A 5 -2.63 -3.84 -8.66
N GLN A 6 -1.45 -3.27 -8.36
CA GLN A 6 -0.46 -2.96 -9.39
C GLN A 6 0.96 -2.97 -8.83
N ASN A 7 1.85 -3.72 -9.49
CA ASN A 7 3.29 -3.56 -9.30
C ASN A 7 3.77 -2.36 -10.16
N LEU A 8 4.51 -1.42 -9.55
CA LEU A 8 4.99 -0.19 -10.15
C LEU A 8 6.45 -0.24 -10.61
N ASN A 9 7.18 -1.33 -10.31
CA ASN A 9 8.58 -1.55 -10.66
C ASN A 9 9.47 -0.34 -10.32
N HIS A 10 9.23 0.26 -9.15
CA HIS A 10 9.89 1.46 -8.64
C HIS A 10 9.75 2.72 -9.52
N SER A 11 8.86 2.71 -10.51
CA SER A 11 8.70 3.80 -11.48
C SER A 11 7.85 4.94 -10.92
N SER A 12 8.50 6.07 -10.63
CA SER A 12 7.83 7.32 -10.25
C SER A 12 6.87 7.81 -11.32
N MET A 13 7.18 7.57 -12.60
CA MET A 13 6.31 7.92 -13.73
C MET A 13 5.06 7.06 -13.75
N ALA A 14 5.18 5.74 -13.55
CA ALA A 14 4.04 4.83 -13.52
C ALA A 14 3.10 5.18 -12.36
N GLN A 15 3.66 5.46 -11.18
CA GLN A 15 2.87 5.85 -10.00
C GLN A 15 2.17 7.20 -10.19
N ASN A 16 2.86 8.20 -10.76
CA ASN A 16 2.23 9.47 -11.10
C ASN A 16 1.12 9.28 -12.12
N ALA A 17 1.35 8.53 -13.20
CA ALA A 17 0.34 8.27 -14.22
C ALA A 17 -0.90 7.58 -13.62
N LEU A 18 -0.72 6.64 -12.69
CA LEU A 18 -1.81 6.03 -11.94
C LEU A 18 -2.60 7.07 -11.13
N LEU A 19 -1.91 7.91 -10.34
CA LEU A 19 -2.56 8.87 -9.44
C LEU A 19 -3.23 10.04 -10.16
N HIS A 20 -2.74 10.45 -11.33
CA HIS A 20 -3.34 11.52 -12.15
C HIS A 20 -4.63 11.10 -12.85
N ARG A 21 -4.95 9.81 -12.89
CA ARG A 21 -6.21 9.30 -13.45
C ARG A 21 -7.38 9.34 -12.45
N ASP A 22 -7.18 10.01 -11.31
CA ASP A 22 -8.16 10.10 -10.24
C ASP A 22 -8.72 8.74 -9.77
N PRO A 23 -7.84 7.76 -9.43
CA PRO A 23 -8.27 6.40 -9.11
C PRO A 23 -9.19 6.31 -7.89
N HIS A 24 -9.21 7.33 -7.03
CA HIS A 24 -10.14 7.44 -5.89
C HIS A 24 -11.62 7.43 -6.31
N ARG A 25 -11.95 7.82 -7.55
CA ARG A 25 -13.33 7.77 -8.06
C ARG A 25 -13.76 6.34 -8.37
N ASP A 26 -12.81 5.48 -8.73
CA ASP A 26 -13.04 4.14 -9.26
C ASP A 26 -12.68 3.03 -8.26
N PHE A 27 -11.84 3.33 -7.27
CA PHE A 27 -11.30 2.36 -6.34
C PHE A 27 -11.29 2.89 -4.90
N ASP A 28 -11.58 1.97 -3.98
CA ASP A 28 -11.59 2.23 -2.55
C ASP A 28 -10.20 1.95 -1.94
N ILE A 29 -9.47 0.99 -2.52
CA ILE A 29 -8.14 0.56 -2.05
C ILE A 29 -7.23 0.32 -3.26
N LEU A 30 -5.99 0.81 -3.18
CA LEU A 30 -4.92 0.49 -4.13
C LEU A 30 -3.82 -0.31 -3.41
N LEU A 31 -3.53 -1.50 -3.90
CA LEU A 31 -2.45 -2.38 -3.42
C LEU A 31 -1.26 -2.21 -4.34
N LEU A 32 -0.24 -1.47 -3.89
CA LEU A 32 0.93 -1.15 -4.72
C LEU A 32 2.12 -1.98 -4.27
N GLN A 33 2.74 -2.67 -5.23
CA GLN A 33 4.04 -3.32 -5.03
C GLN A 33 5.15 -2.54 -5.74
N GLU A 34 6.35 -2.62 -5.18
CA GLU A 34 7.53 -1.86 -5.63
C GLU A 34 7.20 -0.39 -5.89
N PRO A 35 6.63 0.33 -4.90
CA PRO A 35 6.30 1.73 -5.07
C PRO A 35 7.56 2.57 -5.31
N SER A 36 7.36 3.72 -5.95
CA SER A 36 8.37 4.77 -6.03
C SER A 36 8.51 5.43 -4.66
N ILE A 37 9.66 5.24 -4.02
CA ILE A 37 10.02 5.87 -2.74
C ILE A 37 10.93 7.07 -2.98
N ASN A 38 10.62 8.19 -2.33
CA ASN A 38 11.46 9.38 -2.34
C ASN A 38 12.73 9.13 -1.53
N THR A 39 13.88 9.21 -2.20
CA THR A 39 15.20 8.89 -1.62
C THR A 39 15.69 9.89 -0.57
N LEU A 40 15.03 11.04 -0.40
CA LEU A 40 15.38 12.04 0.61
C LEU A 40 14.69 11.80 1.95
N ASN A 41 13.48 11.22 1.95
CA ASN A 41 12.63 11.17 3.15
C ASN A 41 11.88 9.85 3.35
N GLY A 42 12.01 8.88 2.44
CA GLY A 42 11.40 7.56 2.56
C GLY A 42 9.91 7.50 2.24
N TYR A 43 9.26 8.61 1.89
CA TYR A 43 7.84 8.59 1.57
C TYR A 43 7.59 8.14 0.14
N THR A 44 6.51 7.39 -0.06
CA THR A 44 5.96 7.11 -1.39
C THR A 44 5.25 8.34 -1.97
N ILE A 45 5.06 8.33 -3.29
CA ILE A 45 4.16 9.26 -3.96
C ILE A 45 2.71 8.89 -3.63
N ALA A 46 1.94 9.82 -3.08
CA ALA A 46 0.50 9.70 -2.88
C ALA A 46 -0.15 11.07 -3.04
N ASN A 47 -1.38 11.12 -3.55
CA ASN A 47 -2.16 12.35 -3.61
C ASN A 47 -3.01 12.50 -2.31
N PRO A 48 -3.59 13.69 -2.04
CA PRO A 48 -4.31 13.94 -0.79
C PRO A 48 -5.56 13.08 -0.58
N ASN A 49 -6.09 12.40 -1.61
CA ASN A 49 -7.31 11.60 -1.53
C ASN A 49 -7.08 10.22 -0.92
N PHE A 50 -5.82 9.82 -0.72
CA PHE A 50 -5.46 8.54 -0.11
C PHE A 50 -4.73 8.74 1.22
N ALA A 51 -5.01 7.86 2.18
CA ALA A 51 -4.14 7.59 3.32
C ALA A 51 -3.20 6.44 2.95
N VAL A 52 -1.92 6.53 3.33
CA VAL A 52 -0.93 5.48 3.04
C VAL A 52 -0.77 4.58 4.25
N ALA A 53 -0.99 3.29 4.06
CA ALA A 53 -0.62 2.25 5.00
C ALA A 53 0.71 1.62 4.56
N TYR A 54 1.78 2.01 5.24
CA TYR A 54 3.10 1.39 5.11
C TYR A 54 3.16 0.09 5.91
N PRO A 55 4.14 -0.79 5.62
CA PRO A 55 4.54 -1.83 6.56
C PRO A 55 4.84 -1.20 7.93
N PRO A 56 4.34 -1.77 9.04
CA PRO A 56 4.49 -1.21 10.39
C PRO A 56 5.95 -1.02 10.82
N ASP A 57 6.83 -1.93 10.37
CA ASP A 57 8.27 -1.89 10.67
C ASP A 57 9.04 -0.95 9.72
N TYR A 58 8.36 -0.24 8.82
CA TYR A 58 9.02 0.69 7.91
C TYR A 58 9.33 2.01 8.63
N ASP A 59 10.61 2.22 8.93
CA ASP A 59 11.17 3.38 9.60
C ASP A 59 11.56 4.53 8.65
N PHE A 60 11.07 4.48 7.40
CA PHE A 60 11.42 5.41 6.34
C PHE A 60 12.92 5.36 5.94
N ASP A 61 13.64 4.27 6.23
CA ASP A 61 15.01 4.04 5.74
C ASP A 61 15.03 3.95 4.20
N THR A 62 15.71 4.90 3.55
CA THR A 62 15.80 5.00 2.10
C THR A 62 16.75 3.97 1.48
N LYS A 63 17.65 3.37 2.29
CA LYS A 63 18.48 2.23 1.87
C LYS A 63 17.68 0.92 1.90
N LYS A 64 16.55 0.93 2.60
CA LYS A 64 15.67 -0.21 2.82
C LYS A 64 14.21 0.21 2.58
N PRO A 65 13.84 0.60 1.35
CA PRO A 65 12.49 1.05 1.05
C PRO A 65 11.42 -0.02 1.34
N ALA A 66 10.19 0.42 1.60
CA ALA A 66 9.02 -0.44 1.60
C ALA A 66 8.79 -1.04 0.21
N ARG A 67 8.41 -2.31 0.14
CA ARG A 67 8.19 -3.05 -1.12
C ARG A 67 6.72 -3.33 -1.40
N ALA A 68 5.87 -3.21 -0.39
CA ALA A 68 4.42 -3.20 -0.52
C ALA A 68 3.84 -2.06 0.31
N ILE A 69 2.90 -1.30 -0.26
CA ILE A 69 2.12 -0.28 0.45
C ILE A 69 0.66 -0.37 0.04
N THR A 70 -0.24 0.03 0.93
CA THR A 70 -1.67 0.10 0.63
C THR A 70 -2.13 1.55 0.67
N LEU A 71 -2.74 2.04 -0.39
CA LEU A 71 -3.42 3.34 -0.42
C LEU A 71 -4.91 3.13 -0.13
N ILE A 72 -5.41 3.81 0.89
CA ILE A 72 -6.80 3.71 1.37
C ILE A 72 -7.50 5.01 1.00
N ASN A 73 -8.56 4.92 0.21
CA ASN A 73 -9.35 6.10 -0.17
C ASN A 73 -9.90 6.77 1.10
N LYS A 74 -9.71 8.08 1.25
CA LYS A 74 -10.15 8.86 2.42
C LYS A 74 -11.66 9.02 2.52
N ASP A 75 -12.42 8.64 1.49
CA ASP A 75 -13.87 8.48 1.60
C ASP A 75 -14.25 7.33 2.56
N ILE A 76 -13.33 6.40 2.83
CA ILE A 76 -13.49 5.42 3.90
C ILE A 76 -13.24 6.10 5.25
N ASN A 77 -14.23 6.01 6.13
CA ASN A 77 -14.11 6.52 7.50
C ASN A 77 -12.90 5.91 8.21
N THR A 78 -12.07 6.73 8.86
CA THR A 78 -10.86 6.27 9.58
C THR A 78 -11.16 5.31 10.72
N ASN A 79 -12.39 5.31 11.27
CA ASN A 79 -12.84 4.34 12.27
C ASN A 79 -13.26 3.00 11.64
N ALA A 80 -13.40 2.93 10.33
CA ALA A 80 -13.80 1.72 9.59
C ALA A 80 -12.60 0.88 9.14
N TYR A 81 -11.36 1.28 9.45
CA TYR A 81 -10.19 0.47 9.17
C TYR A 81 -9.07 0.62 10.22
N GLU A 82 -8.16 -0.33 10.23
CA GLU A 82 -6.91 -0.27 10.99
C GLU A 82 -5.76 -0.87 10.19
N ILE A 83 -4.54 -0.36 10.40
CA ILE A 83 -3.31 -0.95 9.86
C ILE A 83 -2.88 -2.04 10.84
N LEU A 84 -2.66 -3.25 10.34
CA LEU A 84 -2.28 -4.38 11.19
C LEU A 84 -0.76 -4.51 11.29
N PRO A 85 -0.23 -4.86 12.48
CA PRO A 85 1.17 -5.24 12.64
C PRO A 85 1.47 -6.49 11.79
N PHE A 86 2.52 -6.45 10.99
CA PHE A 86 3.04 -7.58 10.23
C PHE A 86 4.56 -7.41 10.06
N PRO A 87 5.37 -8.45 10.26
CA PRO A 87 6.81 -8.33 10.21
C PRO A 87 7.32 -8.08 8.79
N GLY A 88 8.32 -7.20 8.68
CA GLY A 88 9.05 -6.99 7.44
C GLY A 88 8.47 -5.90 6.53
N ARG A 89 9.13 -5.69 5.38
CA ARG A 89 8.87 -4.55 4.46
C ARG A 89 8.14 -4.93 3.19
N ASP A 90 7.95 -6.23 3.00
CA ASP A 90 7.32 -6.83 1.83
C ASP A 90 5.80 -6.95 1.98
N VAL A 91 5.25 -6.61 3.16
CA VAL A 91 3.81 -6.75 3.44
C VAL A 91 3.26 -5.48 4.07
N SER A 92 2.15 -4.97 3.51
CA SER A 92 1.28 -4.02 4.19
C SER A 92 -0.08 -4.66 4.44
N ALA A 93 -0.54 -4.63 5.70
CA ALA A 93 -1.77 -5.28 6.12
C ALA A 93 -2.76 -4.27 6.67
N ILE A 94 -4.02 -4.36 6.24
CA ILE A 94 -5.11 -3.55 6.79
C ILE A 94 -6.30 -4.45 7.13
N GLN A 95 -7.11 -4.03 8.09
CA GLN A 95 -8.41 -4.63 8.36
C GLN A 95 -9.50 -3.59 8.23
N LEU A 96 -10.47 -3.85 7.36
CA LEU A 96 -11.72 -3.11 7.25
C LEU A 96 -12.74 -3.72 8.22
N LYS A 97 -13.57 -2.87 8.82
CA LYS A 97 -14.67 -3.27 9.70
C LYS A 97 -15.93 -2.46 9.40
N GLY A 98 -17.07 -3.14 9.39
CA GLY A 98 -18.38 -2.52 9.17
C GLY A 98 -19.52 -3.52 9.40
N GLU A 99 -20.73 -3.19 8.95
CA GLU A 99 -21.89 -4.09 9.04
C GLU A 99 -21.68 -5.41 8.28
N PHE A 100 -20.81 -5.38 7.27
CA PHE A 100 -20.36 -6.55 6.52
C PHE A 100 -19.37 -7.45 7.30
N GLY A 101 -19.10 -7.16 8.57
CA GLY A 101 -18.12 -7.86 9.38
C GLY A 101 -16.70 -7.29 9.23
N ARG A 102 -15.70 -8.17 9.16
CA ARG A 102 -14.28 -7.80 9.05
C ARG A 102 -13.67 -8.38 7.79
N ILE A 103 -12.92 -7.55 7.07
CA ILE A 103 -12.14 -7.97 5.89
C ILE A 103 -10.69 -7.59 6.15
N THR A 104 -9.81 -8.59 6.25
CA THR A 104 -8.37 -8.36 6.34
C THR A 104 -7.75 -8.48 4.95
N ILE A 105 -6.95 -7.49 4.56
CA ILE A 105 -6.25 -7.45 3.27
C ILE A 105 -4.76 -7.43 3.55
N PHE A 106 -4.06 -8.41 3.00
CA PHE A 106 -2.60 -8.47 2.97
C PHE A 106 -2.12 -8.12 1.57
N ASN A 107 -1.43 -7.00 1.43
CA ASN A 107 -0.70 -6.69 0.22
C ASN A 107 0.72 -7.24 0.36
N ILE A 108 1.04 -8.28 -0.40
CA ILE A 108 2.30 -9.01 -0.28
C ILE A 108 3.09 -8.83 -1.57
N TYR A 109 4.30 -8.30 -1.45
CA TYR A 109 5.31 -8.44 -2.47
C TYR A 109 6.11 -9.72 -2.19
N ASN A 110 6.29 -10.57 -3.20
CA ASN A 110 7.14 -11.73 -3.10
C ASN A 110 8.31 -11.55 -4.08
N SER A 111 9.55 -11.65 -3.59
CA SER A 111 10.72 -11.64 -4.47
C SER A 111 10.73 -12.91 -5.31
N CYS A 112 10.80 -12.77 -6.64
CA CYS A 112 10.90 -13.92 -7.55
C CYS A 112 12.16 -14.79 -7.34
N ASP A 113 13.06 -14.37 -6.45
CA ASP A 113 14.34 -15.02 -6.17
C ASP A 113 14.30 -15.97 -4.96
N ASN A 114 13.21 -15.97 -4.17
CA ASN A 114 13.01 -16.89 -3.04
C ASN A 114 11.52 -17.06 -2.72
N SER A 115 11.05 -18.30 -2.56
CA SER A 115 9.66 -18.65 -2.24
C SER A 115 9.30 -18.51 -0.74
N ASP A 116 10.17 -17.92 0.08
CA ASP A 116 10.06 -17.91 1.55
C ASP A 116 9.03 -16.91 2.11
N THR A 117 8.36 -16.11 1.27
CA THR A 117 7.34 -15.15 1.74
C THR A 117 6.05 -15.82 2.24
N ILE A 118 5.90 -17.15 2.04
CA ILE A 118 4.76 -17.93 2.54
C ILE A 118 5.27 -19.17 3.29
N HIS A 119 5.93 -18.97 4.43
CA HIS A 119 6.22 -20.05 5.40
C HIS A 119 6.08 -19.57 6.84
#